data_AF-A0A6I1GE03-F1
#
_entry.id   AF-A0A6I1GE03-F1
#
_cell.length_a   1.000
_cell.length_b   1.000
_cell.length_c   1.000
_cell.angle_alpha   90.00
_cell.angle_beta   90.00
_cell.angle_gamma   90.00
#
_symmetry.space_group_name_H-M   'P 1'
#
loop_
_entity.id
_entity.type
_entity.pdbx_description
1 polymer ?
#
loop_
_entity_poly.entity_id
_entity_poly.type
_entity_poly.pdbx_seq_one_letter_code
_entity_poly.pdbx_strand_id
1 'polypeptide(L)'
;MRQYIAEDGTPITNEMVDRWAQEAEDGFPNSILTREDDPFPPSRADMKAHTIRMPDELWKLVEAAAQAKQVTPSEYTRQALGQSLAQAGLTREQKILIYAQMHHLTREEAINALLDKALA
;
A
#
# COMPACT_ATOMS: atom_id res chain seq x y z
N MET A 1 12.46 25.37 33.22
CA MET A 1 11.50 25.34 32.08
C MET A 1 12.30 25.21 30.80
N ARG A 2 11.90 24.34 29.86
CA ARG A 2 12.50 24.29 28.52
C ARG A 2 11.83 25.36 27.66
N GLN A 3 12.61 26.22 27.02
CA GLN A 3 12.14 27.23 26.09
C GLN A 3 12.19 26.63 24.68
N TYR A 4 11.05 26.62 23.99
CA TYR A 4 10.97 26.17 22.61
C TYR A 4 11.17 27.38 21.70
N ILE A 5 12.03 27.24 20.69
CA ILE A 5 12.41 28.29 19.76
C ILE A 5 12.11 27.74 18.36
N ALA A 6 11.36 28.48 17.56
CA ALA A 6 11.09 28.15 16.17
C ALA A 6 12.35 28.31 15.30
N GLU A 7 12.33 27.79 14.08
CA GLU A 7 13.49 27.83 13.17
C GLU A 7 13.96 29.27 12.85
N ASP A 8 13.04 30.22 12.89
CA ASP A 8 13.30 31.66 12.68
C ASP A 8 13.79 32.39 13.95
N GLY A 9 13.96 31.68 15.07
CA GLY A 9 14.36 32.24 16.35
C GLY A 9 13.21 32.75 17.23
N THR A 10 11.95 32.64 16.79
CA THR A 10 10.78 33.08 17.55
C THR A 10 10.55 32.17 18.77
N PRO A 11 10.49 32.70 20.01
CA PRO A 11 10.14 31.91 21.18
C PRO A 11 8.69 31.43 21.11
N ILE A 12 8.48 30.13 21.26
CA ILE A 12 7.16 29.52 21.33
C ILE A 12 6.66 29.60 22.78
N THR A 13 5.64 30.42 23.01
CA THR A 13 5.01 30.59 24.32
C THR A 13 3.84 29.63 24.49
N ASN A 14 3.40 29.39 25.74
CA ASN A 14 2.22 28.56 26.00
C ASN A 14 0.95 29.16 25.38
N GLU A 15 0.82 30.49 25.37
CA GLU A 15 -0.32 31.16 24.73
C GLU A 15 -0.37 30.89 23.21
N MET A 16 0.78 30.80 22.55
CA MET A 16 0.84 30.41 21.14
C MET A 16 0.39 28.96 20.95
N VAL A 17 0.82 28.05 21.84
CA VAL A 17 0.42 26.64 21.81
C VAL A 17 -1.08 26.48 22.01
N ASP A 18 -1.66 27.16 23.01
CA ASP A 18 -3.08 27.12 23.30
C ASP A 18 -3.91 27.65 22.12
N ARG A 19 -3.46 28.73 21.49
CA ARG A 19 -4.10 29.28 20.29
C ARG A 19 -4.05 28.30 19.11
N TRP A 20 -2.90 27.67 18.85
CA TRP A 20 -2.79 26.70 17.76
C TRP A 20 -3.64 25.45 18.00
N ALA A 21 -3.75 25.01 19.25
CA ALA A 21 -4.64 23.91 19.61
C ALA A 21 -6.10 24.27 19.28
N GLN A 22 -6.54 25.48 19.66
CA GLN A 22 -7.89 25.96 19.34
C GLN A 22 -8.10 26.10 17.82
N GLU A 23 -7.12 26.64 17.08
CA GLU A 23 -7.19 26.74 15.62
C GLU A 23 -7.32 25.38 14.94
N ALA A 24 -6.69 24.33 15.48
CA ALA A 24 -6.82 22.96 14.98
C ALA A 24 -8.22 22.39 15.24
N GLU A 25 -8.77 22.60 16.44
CA GLU A 25 -10.15 22.20 16.79
C GLU A 25 -11.19 22.93 15.91
N ASP A 26 -10.93 24.21 15.60
CA ASP A 26 -11.79 25.03 14.73
C ASP A 26 -11.60 24.75 13.23
N GLY A 27 -10.72 23.79 12.87
CA GLY A 27 -10.50 23.36 11.50
C GLY A 27 -9.69 24.35 10.64
N PHE A 28 -8.79 25.11 11.26
CA PHE A 28 -7.93 26.11 10.63
C PHE A 28 -8.71 27.17 9.82
N PRO A 29 -9.62 27.94 10.46
CA PRO A 29 -10.59 28.80 9.78
C PRO A 29 -9.98 29.90 8.90
N ASN A 30 -8.71 30.26 9.14
CA ASN A 30 -7.98 31.28 8.37
C ASN A 30 -6.89 30.70 7.46
N SER A 31 -6.91 29.39 7.20
CA SER A 31 -5.91 28.72 6.36
C SER A 31 -6.52 28.19 5.06
N ILE A 32 -5.76 28.27 3.98
CA ILE A 32 -6.08 27.58 2.73
C ILE A 32 -5.40 26.22 2.76
N LEU A 33 -6.17 25.18 3.06
CA LEU A 33 -5.67 23.81 2.99
C LEU A 33 -5.60 23.38 1.53
N THR A 34 -4.39 23.12 1.05
CA THR A 34 -4.18 22.48 -0.25
C THR A 34 -3.78 21.03 0.01
N ARG A 35 -4.54 20.09 -0.56
CA ARG A 35 -4.17 18.68 -0.53
C ARG A 35 -3.26 18.43 -1.72
N GLU A 36 -2.03 18.01 -1.45
CA GLU A 36 -1.14 17.53 -2.50
C GLU A 36 -1.74 16.30 -3.19
N ASP A 37 -1.44 16.13 -4.47
CA ASP A 37 -1.82 14.92 -5.20
C ASP A 37 -1.24 13.71 -4.47
N ASP A 38 -2.06 12.68 -4.25
CA ASP A 38 -1.59 11.45 -3.63
C ASP A 38 -0.50 10.84 -4.54
N PRO A 39 0.76 10.75 -4.07
CA PRO A 39 1.83 10.14 -4.87
C PRO A 39 1.56 8.65 -5.14
N PHE A 40 0.55 8.07 -4.47
CA PHE A 40 0.14 6.68 -4.59
C PHE A 40 -1.31 6.58 -5.05
N PRO A 41 -1.60 6.72 -6.36
CA PRO A 41 -2.97 6.63 -6.86
C PRO A 41 -3.60 5.29 -6.43
N PRO A 42 -4.85 5.29 -5.96
CA PRO A 42 -5.51 4.07 -5.55
C PRO A 42 -5.59 3.08 -6.71
N SER A 43 -5.21 1.83 -6.45
CA SER A 43 -5.37 0.73 -7.40
C SER A 43 -6.84 0.64 -7.83
N ARG A 44 -7.09 0.53 -9.14
CA ARG A 44 -8.45 0.48 -9.73
C ARG A 44 -9.16 -0.86 -9.55
N ALA A 45 -8.51 -1.86 -8.97
CA ALA A 45 -9.10 -3.16 -8.70
C ALA A 45 -9.93 -3.11 -7.39
N ASP A 46 -11.00 -3.91 -7.31
CA ASP A 46 -11.69 -4.14 -6.04
C ASP A 46 -10.77 -4.96 -5.12
N MET A 47 -10.19 -4.32 -4.11
CA MET A 47 -9.21 -4.92 -3.22
C MET A 47 -9.78 -5.05 -1.81
N LYS A 48 -9.70 -6.27 -1.25
CA LYS A 48 -10.08 -6.54 0.14
C LYS A 48 -8.84 -6.75 1.00
N ALA A 49 -8.86 -6.23 2.23
CA ALA A 49 -7.77 -6.41 3.17
C ALA A 49 -7.72 -7.86 3.66
N HIS A 50 -6.55 -8.50 3.55
CA HIS A 50 -6.25 -9.80 4.13
C HIS A 50 -5.02 -9.67 5.03
N THR A 51 -5.10 -10.17 6.26
CA THR A 51 -4.03 -10.03 7.26
C THR A 51 -3.17 -11.29 7.31
N ILE A 52 -1.85 -11.11 7.22
CA ILE A 52 -0.85 -12.18 7.35
C ILE A 52 0.17 -11.74 8.41
N ARG A 53 0.54 -12.63 9.34
CA ARG A 53 1.63 -12.35 10.31
C ARG A 53 2.97 -12.46 9.62
N MET A 54 3.87 -11.49 9.85
CA MET A 54 5.18 -11.40 9.22
C MET A 54 6.25 -11.11 10.28
N PRO A 55 7.48 -11.64 10.15
CA PRO A 55 8.61 -11.18 10.97
C PRO A 55 8.92 -9.70 10.74
N ASP A 56 9.25 -8.95 11.80
CA ASP A 56 9.55 -7.52 11.72
C ASP A 56 10.71 -7.20 10.76
N GLU A 57 11.74 -8.04 10.73
CA GLU A 57 12.88 -7.88 9.83
C GLU A 57 12.45 -7.96 8.36
N LEU A 58 11.53 -8.87 8.04
CA LEU A 58 11.00 -9.00 6.68
C LEU A 58 10.15 -7.77 6.31
N TRP A 59 9.37 -7.24 7.26
CA TRP A 59 8.60 -6.02 7.01
C TRP A 59 9.50 -4.81 6.70
N LYS A 60 10.59 -4.63 7.44
CA LYS A 60 11.58 -3.57 7.16
C LYS A 60 12.21 -3.70 5.77
N LEU A 61 12.47 -4.93 5.31
CA LEU A 61 12.96 -5.17 3.95
C LEU A 61 11.92 -4.81 2.89
N VAL A 62 10.65 -5.10 3.13
CA VAL A 62 9.53 -4.69 2.27
C VAL A 62 9.47 -3.17 2.16
N GLU A 63 9.55 -2.45 3.28
CA GLU A 63 9.53 -0.98 3.30
C GLU A 63 10.70 -0.38 2.52
N ALA A 64 11.93 -0.85 2.78
CA ALA A 64 13.13 -0.38 2.08
C ALA A 64 13.05 -0.62 0.57
N ALA A 65 12.57 -1.79 0.15
CA ALA A 65 12.44 -2.13 -1.27
C ALA A 65 11.32 -1.35 -1.96
N ALA A 66 10.20 -1.10 -1.26
CA ALA A 66 9.11 -0.26 -1.75
C ALA A 66 9.57 1.19 -1.97
N GLN A 67 10.32 1.75 -1.01
CA GLN A 67 10.91 3.08 -1.11
C GLN A 67 11.86 3.19 -2.32
N ALA A 68 12.77 2.22 -2.48
CA ALA A 68 13.70 2.20 -3.61
C ALA A 68 13.00 2.13 -4.98
N LYS A 69 11.80 1.55 -5.03
CA LYS A 69 10.98 1.43 -6.24
C LYS A 69 9.91 2.52 -6.38
N GLN A 70 9.86 3.47 -5.45
CA GLN A 70 8.85 4.55 -5.43
C GLN A 70 7.40 4.03 -5.48
N VAL A 71 7.12 2.95 -4.76
CA VAL A 71 5.76 2.37 -4.61
C VAL A 71 5.43 2.21 -3.13
N THR A 72 4.15 1.98 -2.80
CA THR A 72 3.77 1.68 -1.41
C THR A 72 4.24 0.29 -0.97
N PRO A 73 4.47 0.05 0.34
CA PRO A 73 4.76 -1.29 0.87
C PRO A 73 3.69 -2.32 0.47
N SER A 74 2.42 -1.92 0.46
CA SER A 74 1.30 -2.77 0.04
C SER A 74 1.40 -3.15 -1.44
N GLU A 75 1.72 -2.21 -2.33
CA GLU A 75 1.90 -2.47 -3.76
C GLU A 75 3.11 -3.36 -4.02
N TYR A 76 4.24 -3.04 -3.40
CA TYR A 76 5.44 -3.88 -3.48
C TYR A 76 5.16 -5.31 -3.03
N THR A 77 4.48 -5.48 -1.89
CA THR A 77 4.14 -6.80 -1.34
C THR A 77 3.28 -7.60 -2.32
N ARG A 78 2.29 -6.97 -2.97
CA ARG A 78 1.48 -7.64 -3.99
C ARG A 78 2.27 -8.07 -5.20
N GLN A 79 3.14 -7.19 -5.71
CA GLN A 79 4.00 -7.51 -6.85
C GLN A 79 4.94 -8.68 -6.51
N ALA A 80 5.58 -8.64 -5.35
CA ALA A 80 6.48 -9.70 -4.88
C ALA A 80 5.75 -11.04 -4.70
N LEU A 81 4.57 -11.03 -4.06
CA LEU A 81 3.74 -12.23 -3.90
C LEU A 81 3.27 -12.78 -5.26
N GLY A 82 2.81 -11.91 -6.17
CA GLY A 82 2.40 -12.31 -7.51
C GLY A 82 3.53 -12.96 -8.31
N GLN A 83 4.73 -12.38 -8.26
CA GLN A 83 5.93 -12.94 -8.90
C GLN A 83 6.32 -14.29 -8.26
N SER A 84 6.32 -14.36 -6.93
CA SER A 84 6.62 -15.60 -6.21
C SER A 84 5.63 -16.71 -6.55
N LEU A 85 4.34 -16.41 -6.72
CA LEU A 85 3.33 -17.40 -7.12
C LEU A 85 3.49 -17.85 -8.57
N ALA A 86 3.88 -16.95 -9.48
CA ALA A 86 4.17 -17.31 -10.87
C ALA A 86 5.37 -18.26 -10.98
N GLN A 87 6.38 -18.05 -10.13
CA GLN A 87 7.63 -18.81 -10.08
C GLN A 87 7.62 -19.98 -9.10
N ALA A 88 6.62 -20.06 -8.22
CA ALA A 88 6.41 -21.22 -7.37
C ALA A 88 6.37 -22.43 -8.31
N GLY A 89 7.22 -23.43 -8.05
CA GLY A 89 7.39 -24.63 -8.87
C GLY A 89 6.15 -25.54 -8.92
N LEU A 90 4.96 -24.95 -8.90
CA LEU A 90 3.68 -25.55 -9.12
C LEU A 90 3.70 -26.26 -10.46
N THR A 91 3.29 -27.53 -10.44
CA THR A 91 3.09 -28.28 -11.66
C THR A 91 2.01 -27.63 -12.51
N ARG A 92 2.00 -27.93 -13.81
CA ARG A 92 0.96 -27.47 -14.72
C ARG A 92 -0.44 -27.77 -14.17
N GLU A 93 -0.64 -28.94 -13.57
CA GLU A 93 -1.94 -29.35 -13.02
C GLU A 93 -2.32 -28.55 -11.80
N GLN A 94 -1.39 -28.25 -10.91
CA GLN A 94 -1.66 -27.38 -9.75
C GLN A 94 -2.05 -25.97 -10.19
N LYS A 95 -1.38 -25.43 -11.23
CA LYS A 95 -1.73 -24.12 -11.80
C LYS A 95 -3.14 -24.12 -12.40
N ILE A 96 -3.50 -25.16 -13.15
CA ILE A 96 -4.85 -25.32 -13.72
C ILE A 96 -5.91 -25.43 -12.62
N LEU A 97 -5.66 -26.23 -11.59
CA LEU A 97 -6.60 -26.41 -10.47
C LEU A 97 -6.82 -25.12 -9.69
N ILE A 98 -5.75 -24.38 -9.39
CA ILE A 98 -5.83 -23.08 -8.70
C ILE A 98 -6.63 -22.09 -9.55
N TYR A 99 -6.36 -22.03 -10.86
CA TYR A 99 -7.10 -21.15 -11.77
C TYR A 99 -8.58 -21.52 -11.85
N ALA A 100 -8.90 -22.81 -12.01
CA ALA A 100 -10.26 -23.31 -12.04
C ALA A 100 -11.03 -22.93 -10.76
N GLN A 101 -10.42 -23.12 -9.59
CA GLN A 101 -11.02 -22.78 -8.31
C GLN A 101 -11.23 -21.26 -8.15
N MET A 102 -10.25 -20.45 -8.54
CA MET A 102 -10.30 -18.99 -8.43
C MET A 102 -11.38 -18.38 -9.34
N HIS A 103 -11.61 -18.96 -10.52
CA HIS A 103 -12.56 -18.47 -11.50
C HIS A 103 -13.90 -19.22 -11.50
N HIS A 104 -14.11 -20.14 -10.56
CA HIS A 104 -15.30 -21.01 -10.49
C HIS A 104 -15.57 -21.77 -11.80
N LEU A 105 -14.50 -22.24 -12.46
CA LEU A 105 -14.55 -22.97 -13.72
C LEU A 105 -14.35 -24.47 -13.50
N THR A 106 -14.81 -25.26 -14.46
CA THR A 106 -14.35 -26.64 -14.60
C THR A 106 -12.89 -26.68 -15.04
N ARG A 107 -12.24 -27.85 -14.90
CA ARG A 107 -10.86 -28.05 -15.34
C ARG A 107 -10.68 -27.77 -16.84
N GLU A 108 -11.62 -28.19 -17.68
CA GLU A 108 -11.54 -27.99 -19.13
C GLU A 108 -11.68 -26.52 -19.52
N GLU A 109 -12.64 -25.81 -18.92
CA GLU A 109 -12.81 -24.37 -19.13
C GLU A 109 -11.57 -23.58 -18.68
N ALA A 110 -10.97 -23.96 -17.56
CA ALA A 110 -9.72 -23.36 -17.09
C ALA A 110 -8.56 -23.56 -18.07
N ILE A 111 -8.44 -24.75 -18.66
CA ILE A 111 -7.41 -25.03 -19.68
C ILE A 111 -7.63 -24.14 -20.90
N ASN A 112 -8.85 -24.07 -21.42
CA ASN A 112 -9.16 -23.27 -22.60
C ASN A 112 -8.89 -21.78 -22.35
N ALA A 113 -9.34 -21.24 -21.22
CA ALA A 113 -9.10 -19.84 -20.87
C ALA A 113 -7.60 -19.51 -20.73
N LEU A 114 -6.80 -20.42 -20.18
CA LEU A 114 -5.34 -20.25 -20.08
C LEU A 114 -4.65 -20.32 -21.44
N LEU A 115 -5.13 -21.17 -22.35
CA LEU A 115 -4.64 -21.24 -23.73
C LEU A 115 -4.97 -19.97 -24.50
N ASP A 116 -6.21 -19.50 -24.43
CA ASP A 116 -6.65 -18.26 -25.09
C ASP A 116 -5.81 -17.07 -24.63
N LYS A 117 -5.54 -16.98 -23.32
CA LYS A 117 -4.69 -15.93 -22.76
C LYS A 117 -3.22 -16.02 -23.18
N ALA A 118 -2.72 -17.22 -23.47
CA ALA A 118 -1.35 -17.41 -23.95
C ALA A 118 -1.19 -17.14 -25.45
N LEU A 119 -2.30 -17.17 -26.20
CA LEU A 119 -2.35 -16.95 -27.64
C LEU A 119 -2.75 -15.52 -28.04
N ALA A 120 -3.21 -14.71 -27.08
CA ALA A 120 -3.57 -13.30 -27.23
C ALA A 120 -2.37 -12.36 -27.02
#